data_AF-A0A9P4UHX5-F1
#
_entry.id   AF-A0A9P4UHX5-F1
#
_cell.length_a   1.000
_cell.length_b   1.000
_cell.length_c   1.000
_cell.angle_alpha   90.00
_cell.angle_beta   90.00
_cell.angle_gamma   90.00
#
_symmetry.space_group_name_H-M   'P 1'
#
loop_
_entity.id
_entity.type
_entity.pdbx_description
1 polymer ?
#
loop_
_entity_poly.entity_id
_entity_poly.type
_entity_poly.pdbx_seq_one_letter_code
_entity_poly.pdbx_strand_id
1 'polypeptide(L)'
;MRASTTSVALGLLTAAANAAPFKTSTVKRQDSGKVVAAHFMIGIMETRSSAADYDEDMKKAKAAGIDAFALNIAKDDYTDAQLNYAYESAANNDMKVFISFDYNYFETGENEAVGAKLKEYCAKPGQLTVDGKCFASSFNGDTDPSKLFNANTIRAAAGTDLYLVPNLSPTGIRDASAVGDIDGSFNWIGWDSNGANRAPTADANVTTSDFDAKYTEWLAGKTYMAPVSPWFFTNFASKAWVFPGDLLWFRRWNEILALAPQMIEIITWNDYGESHYVGSDSATSKHTDDGSSAWTNGFPHDGWLEMAQPYIAAYKAGSKAITVSEDKLVYWYRPTPKAACGAFDGIDTLQDAVFVVALLQSAGTVTVTSGGNTKTFDAPAGASAYQVDMGTGKQTFALSRGGADVFSATGSLEISENCSPVNLNAFVGVAKGNAAVRK
;
A
#
# COMPACT_ATOMS: atom_id res chain seq x y z
N MET A 1 -55.46 -33.53 -58.62
CA MET A 1 -56.74 -32.81 -58.40
C MET A 1 -56.67 -32.13 -57.05
N ARG A 2 -56.90 -30.80 -57.04
CA ARG A 2 -57.51 -29.96 -55.98
C ARG A 2 -56.90 -30.05 -54.56
N ALA A 3 -56.11 -29.09 -54.07
CA ALA A 3 -56.34 -27.67 -53.80
C ALA A 3 -57.10 -27.36 -52.50
N SER A 4 -56.54 -26.36 -51.79
CA SER A 4 -57.18 -25.43 -50.82
C SER A 4 -57.28 -25.91 -49.36
N THR A 5 -57.04 -25.12 -48.30
CA THR A 5 -56.64 -23.70 -48.12
C THR A 5 -56.32 -23.45 -46.62
N THR A 6 -55.32 -22.60 -46.35
CA THR A 6 -55.28 -21.49 -45.36
C THR A 6 -55.61 -21.74 -43.87
N SER A 7 -54.66 -21.45 -42.98
CA SER A 7 -54.75 -20.30 -42.03
C SER A 7 -53.48 -20.14 -41.20
N VAL A 8 -52.99 -18.90 -41.20
CA VAL A 8 -51.91 -18.36 -40.35
C VAL A 8 -52.51 -18.04 -38.97
N ALA A 9 -51.88 -18.52 -37.90
CA ALA A 9 -52.08 -18.00 -36.56
C ALA A 9 -50.70 -17.72 -35.94
N LEU A 10 -50.40 -16.44 -35.80
CA LEU A 10 -49.23 -15.89 -35.14
C LEU A 10 -49.47 -15.96 -33.62
N GLY A 11 -48.78 -16.87 -32.93
CA GLY A 11 -48.81 -16.99 -31.47
C GLY A 11 -47.46 -16.63 -30.87
N LEU A 12 -47.29 -15.38 -30.44
CA LEU A 12 -46.21 -14.93 -29.58
C LEU A 12 -46.43 -15.51 -28.18
N LEU A 13 -45.63 -16.49 -27.77
CA LEU A 13 -45.50 -16.92 -26.37
C LEU A 13 -44.27 -16.23 -25.77
N THR A 14 -44.55 -15.19 -24.99
CA THR A 14 -43.63 -14.54 -24.06
C THR A 14 -43.22 -15.53 -22.97
N ALA A 15 -41.97 -16.00 -23.01
CA ALA A 15 -41.35 -16.67 -21.88
C ALA A 15 -40.99 -15.63 -20.82
N ALA A 16 -41.85 -15.45 -19.83
CA ALA A 16 -41.51 -14.76 -18.59
C ALA A 16 -40.51 -15.63 -17.81
N ALA A 17 -39.22 -15.32 -17.93
CA ALA A 17 -38.21 -15.87 -17.02
C ALA A 17 -38.34 -15.11 -15.68
N ASN A 18 -38.87 -15.80 -14.67
CA ASN A 18 -38.79 -15.37 -13.28
C ASN A 18 -37.33 -15.25 -12.86
N ALA A 19 -36.80 -14.02 -12.90
CA ALA A 19 -35.56 -13.68 -12.22
C ALA A 19 -35.80 -13.77 -10.72
N ALA A 20 -35.47 -14.93 -10.14
CA ALA A 20 -35.32 -15.05 -8.71
C ALA A 20 -34.20 -14.08 -8.26
N PRO A 21 -34.38 -13.33 -7.15
CA PRO A 21 -33.37 -12.40 -6.69
C PRO A 21 -32.05 -13.13 -6.45
N PHE A 22 -30.99 -12.56 -7.01
CA PHE A 22 -29.62 -12.98 -6.84
C PHE A 22 -29.32 -13.03 -5.34
N LYS A 23 -29.23 -14.24 -4.78
CA LYS A 23 -28.71 -14.45 -3.43
C LYS A 23 -27.26 -13.98 -3.48
N THR A 24 -26.97 -12.87 -2.82
CA THR A 24 -25.62 -12.43 -2.51
C THR A 24 -24.87 -13.62 -1.91
N SER A 25 -23.85 -14.08 -2.63
CA SER A 25 -22.90 -15.06 -2.14
C SER A 25 -22.31 -14.54 -0.83
N THR A 26 -22.61 -15.25 0.25
CA THR A 26 -21.90 -15.09 1.52
C THR A 26 -20.45 -15.50 1.28
N VAL A 27 -19.56 -14.52 1.18
CA VAL A 27 -18.12 -14.79 1.24
C VAL A 27 -17.80 -15.20 2.67
N LYS A 28 -17.84 -16.51 2.95
CA LYS A 28 -17.04 -17.07 4.04
C LYS A 28 -15.60 -17.10 3.55
N ARG A 29 -14.80 -16.12 3.97
CA ARG A 29 -13.35 -16.28 4.05
C ARG A 29 -12.93 -16.16 5.51
N GLN A 30 -13.34 -17.14 6.30
CA GLN A 30 -12.75 -17.41 7.59
C GLN A 30 -11.83 -18.61 7.40
N ASP A 31 -10.52 -18.38 7.33
CA ASP A 31 -9.54 -19.42 7.70
C ASP A 31 -8.17 -18.89 8.17
N SER A 32 -8.04 -17.59 8.46
CA SER A 32 -6.92 -17.11 9.31
C SER A 32 -7.14 -15.78 10.07
N GLY A 33 -8.23 -15.04 9.82
CA GLY A 33 -8.49 -13.75 10.49
C GLY A 33 -7.51 -12.63 10.12
N LYS A 34 -6.61 -12.86 9.15
CA LYS A 34 -5.61 -11.89 8.69
C LYS A 34 -6.20 -10.91 7.69
N VAL A 35 -6.05 -9.61 7.96
CA VAL A 35 -6.42 -8.52 7.05
C VAL A 35 -5.17 -7.86 6.49
N VAL A 36 -5.15 -7.60 5.18
CA VAL A 36 -4.17 -6.71 4.54
C VAL A 36 -4.92 -5.51 3.96
N ALA A 37 -4.64 -4.32 4.48
CA ALA A 37 -5.15 -3.07 3.95
C ALA A 37 -4.05 -2.27 3.25
N ALA A 38 -4.43 -1.27 2.46
CA ALA A 38 -3.51 -0.24 1.99
C ALA A 38 -4.11 1.15 2.25
N HIS A 39 -3.28 2.05 2.75
CA HIS A 39 -3.67 3.42 3.04
C HIS A 39 -3.95 4.17 1.74
N PHE A 40 -5.04 4.92 1.68
CA PHE A 40 -5.50 5.59 0.47
C PHE A 40 -5.87 7.04 0.78
N MET A 41 -5.11 7.98 0.22
CA MET A 41 -5.31 9.42 0.41
C MET A 41 -6.52 9.89 -0.39
N ILE A 42 -7.63 10.23 0.29
CA ILE A 42 -8.80 10.84 -0.35
C ILE A 42 -8.57 12.32 -0.66
N GLY A 43 -7.74 13.01 0.12
CA GLY A 43 -7.45 14.44 -0.01
C GLY A 43 -6.79 14.87 -1.34
N ILE A 44 -6.42 13.92 -2.19
CA ILE A 44 -5.91 14.20 -3.55
C ILE A 44 -6.84 13.67 -4.65
N MET A 45 -8.08 13.29 -4.32
CA MET A 45 -9.01 12.63 -5.25
C MET A 45 -10.14 13.54 -5.76
N GLU A 46 -10.09 14.85 -5.49
CA GLU A 46 -11.13 15.82 -5.89
C GLU A 46 -11.59 15.65 -7.34
N THR A 47 -10.67 15.39 -8.26
CA THR A 47 -10.96 15.30 -9.69
C THR A 47 -11.78 14.06 -10.08
N ARG A 48 -11.85 13.02 -9.24
CA ARG A 48 -12.65 11.82 -9.51
C ARG A 48 -14.15 12.15 -9.44
N SER A 49 -14.89 11.69 -10.43
CA SER A 49 -16.28 12.10 -10.67
C SER A 49 -17.27 10.94 -10.65
N SER A 50 -16.81 9.71 -10.41
CA SER A 50 -17.66 8.53 -10.31
C SER A 50 -16.97 7.38 -9.56
N ALA A 51 -17.75 6.38 -9.14
CA ALA A 51 -17.24 5.12 -8.60
C ALA A 51 -16.30 4.40 -9.58
N ALA A 52 -16.58 4.47 -10.89
CA ALA A 52 -15.75 3.81 -11.91
C ALA A 52 -14.30 4.34 -11.94
N ASP A 53 -14.06 5.58 -11.49
CA ASP A 53 -12.71 6.15 -11.40
C ASP A 53 -11.85 5.45 -10.32
N TYR A 54 -12.45 4.65 -9.44
CA TYR A 54 -11.78 3.84 -8.41
C TYR A 54 -11.63 2.36 -8.80
N ASP A 55 -12.31 1.91 -9.86
CA ASP A 55 -12.41 0.47 -10.18
C ASP A 55 -11.05 -0.18 -10.46
N GLU A 56 -10.16 0.53 -11.15
CA GLU A 56 -8.83 0.00 -11.46
C GLU A 56 -8.01 -0.20 -10.19
N ASP A 57 -8.09 0.72 -9.23
CA ASP A 57 -7.43 0.60 -7.94
C ASP A 57 -7.94 -0.64 -7.18
N MET A 58 -9.27 -0.79 -7.11
CA MET A 58 -9.91 -1.94 -6.45
C MET A 58 -9.47 -3.27 -7.08
N LYS A 59 -9.47 -3.35 -8.42
CA LYS A 59 -9.08 -4.57 -9.15
C LYS A 59 -7.62 -4.91 -8.92
N LYS A 60 -6.71 -3.92 -9.02
CA LYS A 60 -5.26 -4.12 -8.82
C LYS A 60 -4.95 -4.54 -7.38
N ALA A 61 -5.52 -3.85 -6.39
CA ALA A 61 -5.33 -4.17 -4.98
C ALA A 61 -5.84 -5.58 -4.65
N LYS A 62 -7.05 -5.92 -5.11
CA LYS A 62 -7.62 -7.26 -4.94
C LYS A 62 -6.75 -8.34 -5.57
N ALA A 63 -6.27 -8.12 -6.79
CA ALA A 63 -5.38 -9.04 -7.49
C ALA A 63 -4.04 -9.24 -6.75
N ALA A 64 -3.54 -8.21 -6.06
CA ALA A 64 -2.36 -8.30 -5.21
C ALA A 64 -2.62 -8.98 -3.85
N GLY A 65 -3.88 -9.28 -3.52
CA GLY A 65 -4.28 -9.93 -2.28
C GLY A 65 -4.62 -8.98 -1.13
N ILE A 66 -4.67 -7.67 -1.40
CA ILE A 66 -5.14 -6.64 -0.45
C ILE A 66 -6.65 -6.77 -0.30
N ASP A 67 -7.14 -6.72 0.93
CA ASP A 67 -8.55 -6.91 1.30
C ASP A 67 -9.33 -5.60 1.35
N ALA A 68 -8.67 -4.49 1.72
CA ALA A 68 -9.32 -3.21 1.89
C ALA A 68 -8.43 -1.99 1.60
N PHE A 69 -9.06 -0.85 1.28
CA PHE A 69 -8.41 0.45 1.42
C PHE A 69 -8.79 1.15 2.72
N ALA A 70 -7.80 1.70 3.42
CA ALA A 70 -7.99 2.64 4.53
C ALA A 70 -8.11 4.05 3.95
N LEU A 71 -9.34 4.53 3.79
CA LEU A 71 -9.63 5.82 3.17
C LEU A 71 -9.31 6.94 4.15
N ASN A 72 -8.11 7.54 4.02
CA ASN A 72 -7.68 8.66 4.82
C ASN A 72 -8.43 9.93 4.42
N ILE A 73 -9.14 10.52 5.37
CA ILE A 73 -9.96 11.71 5.15
C ILE A 73 -9.58 12.85 6.08
N ALA A 74 -9.64 14.06 5.52
CA ALA A 74 -9.69 15.31 6.26
C ALA A 74 -11.13 15.87 6.22
N LYS A 75 -11.28 17.19 6.04
CA LYS A 75 -12.56 17.91 6.11
C LYS A 75 -12.89 18.67 4.81
N ASP A 76 -12.31 18.26 3.69
CA ASP A 76 -12.55 18.89 2.39
C ASP A 76 -14.00 18.76 1.94
N ASP A 77 -14.51 19.73 1.18
CA ASP A 77 -15.91 19.80 0.75
C ASP A 77 -16.32 18.65 -0.18
N TYR A 78 -15.37 18.06 -0.90
CA TYR A 78 -15.56 16.88 -1.75
C TYR A 78 -15.43 15.54 -1.01
N THR A 79 -15.03 15.52 0.27
CA THR A 79 -14.72 14.29 1.03
C THR A 79 -15.87 13.29 0.97
N ASP A 80 -17.10 13.73 1.24
CA ASP A 80 -18.25 12.83 1.24
C ASP A 80 -18.62 12.33 -0.15
N ALA A 81 -18.43 13.13 -1.21
CA ALA A 81 -18.61 12.66 -2.57
C ALA A 81 -17.59 11.55 -2.91
N GLN A 82 -16.32 11.74 -2.56
CA GLN A 82 -15.26 10.76 -2.82
C GLN A 82 -15.43 9.48 -2.01
N LEU A 83 -15.81 9.58 -0.73
CA LEU A 83 -16.15 8.41 0.07
C LEU A 83 -17.32 7.63 -0.55
N ASN A 84 -18.39 8.30 -1.00
CA ASN A 84 -19.51 7.62 -1.66
C ASN A 84 -19.07 6.85 -2.91
N TYR A 85 -18.24 7.45 -3.76
CA TYR A 85 -17.68 6.78 -4.95
C TYR A 85 -16.78 5.59 -4.58
N ALA A 86 -15.92 5.74 -3.57
CA ALA A 86 -15.02 4.67 -3.13
C ALA A 86 -15.79 3.48 -2.54
N TYR A 87 -16.82 3.70 -1.71
CA TYR A 87 -17.65 2.62 -1.16
C TYR A 87 -18.46 1.91 -2.25
N GLU A 88 -19.04 2.66 -3.20
CA GLU A 88 -19.76 2.07 -4.33
C GLU A 88 -18.82 1.21 -5.20
N SER A 89 -17.63 1.71 -5.53
CA SER A 89 -16.63 0.94 -6.30
C SER A 89 -16.16 -0.30 -5.54
N ALA A 90 -15.93 -0.19 -4.23
CA ALA A 90 -15.56 -1.33 -3.39
C ALA A 90 -16.64 -2.42 -3.45
N ALA A 91 -17.92 -2.04 -3.34
CA ALA A 91 -19.04 -2.96 -3.49
C ALA A 91 -19.10 -3.61 -4.88
N ASN A 92 -18.91 -2.82 -5.94
CA ASN A 92 -18.95 -3.28 -7.33
C ASN A 92 -17.81 -4.27 -7.66
N ASN A 93 -16.66 -4.15 -6.99
CA ASN A 93 -15.47 -4.96 -7.27
C ASN A 93 -15.22 -6.05 -6.22
N ASP A 94 -16.16 -6.25 -5.27
CA ASP A 94 -16.02 -7.17 -4.15
C ASP A 94 -14.69 -6.97 -3.40
N MET A 95 -14.39 -5.69 -3.15
CA MET A 95 -13.33 -5.19 -2.28
C MET A 95 -13.98 -4.62 -1.02
N LYS A 96 -13.16 -4.32 -0.01
CA LYS A 96 -13.60 -3.56 1.16
C LYS A 96 -12.93 -2.21 1.25
N VAL A 97 -13.54 -1.32 2.02
CA VAL A 97 -12.98 -0.03 2.44
C VAL A 97 -13.36 0.23 3.88
N PHE A 98 -12.59 1.07 4.55
CA PHE A 98 -12.95 1.65 5.83
C PHE A 98 -12.40 3.07 5.93
N ILE A 99 -12.97 3.90 6.81
CA ILE A 99 -12.49 5.26 7.00
C ILE A 99 -11.30 5.26 7.97
N SER A 100 -10.25 6.00 7.60
CA SER A 100 -9.16 6.46 8.46
C SER A 100 -9.31 7.97 8.66
N PHE A 101 -9.67 8.41 9.86
CA PHE A 101 -9.86 9.83 10.15
C PHE A 101 -8.51 10.51 10.44
N ASP A 102 -8.17 11.57 9.73
CA ASP A 102 -6.92 12.29 9.96
C ASP A 102 -7.04 13.31 11.10
N TYR A 103 -6.57 12.94 12.29
CA TYR A 103 -6.57 13.80 13.48
C TYR A 103 -5.53 14.93 13.41
N ASN A 104 -4.87 15.17 12.29
CA ASN A 104 -4.29 16.49 12.03
C ASN A 104 -5.37 17.54 11.75
N TYR A 105 -6.54 17.12 11.27
CA TYR A 105 -7.67 17.98 10.91
C TYR A 105 -8.88 17.82 11.84
N PHE A 106 -9.05 16.65 12.46
CA PHE A 106 -10.10 16.41 13.46
C PHE A 106 -9.64 16.76 14.88
N GLU A 107 -10.53 17.41 15.65
CA GLU A 107 -10.28 17.86 17.01
C GLU A 107 -10.96 16.95 18.06
N THR A 108 -10.50 17.02 19.32
CA THR A 108 -11.09 16.30 20.46
C THR A 108 -12.60 16.54 20.58
N GLY A 109 -13.05 17.77 20.29
CA GLY A 109 -14.47 18.14 20.33
C GLY A 109 -15.32 17.51 19.21
N GLU A 110 -14.70 16.92 18.19
CA GLU A 110 -15.37 16.40 16.98
C GLU A 110 -15.59 14.87 17.03
N ASN A 111 -15.23 14.19 18.12
CA ASN A 111 -15.40 12.73 18.26
C ASN A 111 -16.86 12.25 18.06
N GLU A 112 -17.86 13.05 18.44
CA GLU A 112 -19.27 12.73 18.16
C GLU A 112 -19.60 12.79 16.65
N ALA A 113 -19.03 13.76 15.94
CA ALA A 113 -19.19 13.88 14.49
C ALA A 113 -18.49 12.73 13.75
N VAL A 114 -17.33 12.28 14.24
CA VAL A 114 -16.65 11.06 13.76
C VAL A 114 -17.56 9.84 13.91
N GLY A 115 -18.16 9.64 15.10
CA GLY A 115 -19.13 8.56 15.33
C GLY A 115 -20.36 8.65 14.43
N ALA A 116 -20.93 9.85 14.25
CA ALA A 116 -22.06 10.06 13.36
C ALA A 116 -21.73 9.73 11.88
N LYS A 117 -20.53 10.08 11.41
CA LYS A 117 -20.07 9.69 10.06
C LYS A 117 -19.91 8.17 9.97
N LEU A 118 -19.34 7.52 10.97
CA LEU A 118 -19.27 6.06 11.01
C LEU A 118 -20.65 5.40 10.96
N LYS A 119 -21.66 5.92 11.67
CA LYS A 119 -23.03 5.42 11.58
C LYS A 119 -23.54 5.34 10.14
N GLU A 120 -23.25 6.37 9.33
CA GLU A 120 -23.65 6.42 7.92
C GLU A 120 -22.88 5.39 7.08
N TYR A 121 -21.55 5.43 7.13
CA TYR A 121 -20.71 4.62 6.23
C TYR A 121 -20.66 3.14 6.61
N CYS A 122 -20.80 2.82 7.89
CA CYS A 122 -20.89 1.43 8.35
C CYS A 122 -22.09 0.67 7.77
N ALA A 123 -23.13 1.38 7.33
CA ALA A 123 -24.31 0.79 6.69
C ALA A 123 -24.13 0.58 5.18
N LYS A 124 -23.07 1.12 4.57
CA LYS A 124 -22.85 1.02 3.11
C LYS A 124 -22.28 -0.35 2.73
N PRO A 125 -22.66 -0.89 1.56
CA PRO A 125 -21.96 -2.04 0.99
C PRO A 125 -20.50 -1.63 0.73
N GLY A 126 -19.59 -2.61 0.83
CA GLY A 126 -18.14 -2.35 0.72
C GLY A 126 -17.46 -1.99 2.05
N GLN A 127 -18.19 -1.70 3.13
CA GLN A 127 -17.59 -1.55 4.47
C GLN A 127 -16.84 -2.83 4.90
N LEU A 128 -15.60 -2.67 5.35
CA LEU A 128 -14.85 -3.74 6.03
C LEU A 128 -15.49 -4.02 7.39
N THR A 129 -15.78 -5.29 7.67
CA THR A 129 -16.20 -5.75 8.99
C THR A 129 -15.22 -6.77 9.54
N VAL A 130 -14.93 -6.68 10.84
CA VAL A 130 -14.07 -7.59 11.59
C VAL A 130 -14.86 -8.04 12.82
N ASP A 131 -14.94 -9.35 13.05
CA ASP A 131 -15.74 -9.95 14.11
C ASP A 131 -17.21 -9.48 14.11
N GLY A 132 -17.76 -9.26 12.92
CA GLY A 132 -19.13 -8.76 12.73
C GLY A 132 -19.32 -7.26 13.04
N LYS A 133 -18.27 -6.54 13.43
CA LYS A 133 -18.30 -5.11 13.77
C LYS A 133 -17.75 -4.27 12.61
N CYS A 134 -18.23 -3.03 12.49
CA CYS A 134 -17.75 -2.09 11.49
C CYS A 134 -16.33 -1.61 11.80
N PHE A 135 -15.39 -1.83 10.88
CA PHE A 135 -14.00 -1.45 11.08
C PHE A 135 -13.74 0.03 10.78
N ALA A 136 -12.95 0.70 11.61
CA ALA A 136 -12.45 2.05 11.36
C ALA A 136 -11.09 2.30 12.04
N SER A 137 -10.35 3.29 11.52
CA SER A 137 -9.03 3.69 12.02
C SER A 137 -8.90 5.21 12.06
N SER A 138 -7.70 5.69 12.37
CA SER A 138 -7.30 7.09 12.28
C SER A 138 -5.86 7.19 11.80
N PHE A 139 -5.47 8.38 11.35
CA PHE A 139 -4.09 8.83 11.36
C PHE A 139 -3.93 9.81 12.54
N ASN A 140 -2.91 9.62 13.37
CA ASN A 140 -2.76 10.29 14.66
C ASN A 140 -3.99 10.13 15.58
N GLY A 141 -4.08 10.98 16.60
CA GLY A 141 -5.15 10.97 17.61
C GLY A 141 -4.65 10.95 19.05
N ASP A 142 -3.34 11.08 19.28
CA ASP A 142 -2.71 10.92 20.58
C ASP A 142 -1.44 11.77 20.79
N THR A 143 -1.16 12.74 19.93
CA THR A 143 0.05 13.58 20.00
C THR A 143 -0.23 15.03 20.39
N ASP A 144 -1.47 15.50 20.27
CA ASP A 144 -1.92 16.86 20.57
C ASP A 144 -3.17 16.81 21.48
N PRO A 145 -3.19 17.47 22.66
CA PRO A 145 -4.34 17.45 23.56
C PRO A 145 -5.64 17.98 22.93
N SER A 146 -5.53 18.83 21.91
CA SER A 146 -6.67 19.36 21.17
C SER A 146 -7.20 18.41 20.10
N LYS A 147 -6.51 17.28 19.85
CA LYS A 147 -6.82 16.32 18.76
C LYS A 147 -6.75 14.88 19.26
N LEU A 148 -7.39 14.60 20.40
CA LEU A 148 -7.42 13.29 21.00
C LEU A 148 -8.58 12.45 20.47
N PHE A 149 -8.25 11.27 19.97
CA PHE A 149 -9.21 10.22 19.64
C PHE A 149 -9.87 9.69 20.92
N ASN A 150 -11.20 9.56 20.92
CA ASN A 150 -11.97 9.01 22.03
C ASN A 150 -12.93 7.94 21.54
N ALA A 151 -12.52 6.68 21.71
CA ALA A 151 -13.29 5.53 21.25
C ALA A 151 -14.69 5.45 21.89
N ASN A 152 -14.82 5.79 23.17
CA ASN A 152 -16.10 5.71 23.88
C ASN A 152 -17.12 6.73 23.34
N THR A 153 -16.69 7.98 23.14
CA THR A 153 -17.53 9.02 22.54
C THR A 153 -17.93 8.65 21.12
N ILE A 154 -16.98 8.16 20.31
CA ILE A 154 -17.23 7.72 18.93
C ILE A 154 -18.25 6.58 18.90
N ARG A 155 -18.08 5.55 19.73
CA ARG A 155 -19.01 4.40 19.82
C ARG A 155 -20.42 4.85 20.23
N ALA A 156 -20.52 5.72 21.22
CA ALA A 156 -21.80 6.23 21.69
C ALA A 156 -22.57 6.98 20.59
N ALA A 157 -21.87 7.80 19.79
CA ALA A 157 -22.46 8.54 18.69
C ALA A 157 -22.77 7.66 17.45
N ALA A 158 -21.96 6.63 17.19
CA ALA A 158 -22.16 5.75 16.04
C ALA A 158 -23.41 4.87 16.16
N GLY A 159 -23.75 4.42 17.37
CA GLY A 159 -24.94 3.59 17.60
C GLY A 159 -24.93 2.25 16.84
N THR A 160 -23.75 1.78 16.43
CA THR A 160 -23.47 0.48 15.83
C THR A 160 -22.19 -0.08 16.43
N ASP A 161 -22.01 -1.40 16.38
CA ASP A 161 -20.80 -2.03 16.92
C ASP A 161 -19.60 -1.72 16.04
N LEU A 162 -18.57 -1.12 16.64
CA LEU A 162 -17.33 -0.72 15.96
C LEU A 162 -16.17 -1.64 16.34
N TYR A 163 -15.26 -1.86 15.38
CA TYR A 163 -13.92 -2.40 15.58
C TYR A 163 -12.92 -1.27 15.31
N LEU A 164 -12.38 -0.66 16.37
CA LEU A 164 -11.56 0.54 16.28
C LEU A 164 -10.07 0.19 16.42
N VAL A 165 -9.31 0.46 15.35
CA VAL A 165 -7.85 0.32 15.30
C VAL A 165 -7.22 1.67 14.88
N PRO A 166 -7.30 2.70 15.73
CA PRO A 166 -6.72 4.01 15.43
C PRO A 166 -5.19 3.97 15.40
N ASN A 167 -4.55 5.00 14.85
CA ASN A 167 -3.09 5.18 14.91
C ASN A 167 -2.66 5.83 16.24
N LEU A 168 -2.79 5.10 17.34
CA LEU A 168 -2.35 5.54 18.67
C LEU A 168 -1.08 4.81 19.07
N SER A 169 -0.14 5.53 19.68
CA SER A 169 1.18 5.06 20.04
C SER A 169 1.28 4.66 21.51
N PRO A 170 2.09 3.62 21.85
CA PRO A 170 2.45 3.31 23.24
C PRO A 170 3.18 4.46 23.95
N THR A 171 3.67 5.46 23.22
CA THR A 171 4.35 6.65 23.76
C THR A 171 3.54 7.94 23.55
N GLY A 172 2.26 7.84 23.18
CA GLY A 172 1.36 8.98 23.03
C GLY A 172 1.07 9.68 24.35
N ILE A 173 0.42 10.85 24.29
CA ILE A 173 0.07 11.66 25.46
C ILE A 173 -1.26 11.23 26.13
N ARG A 174 -1.94 10.20 25.59
CA ARG A 174 -3.12 9.60 26.24
C ARG A 174 -2.69 8.78 27.46
N ASP A 175 -3.61 8.58 28.40
CA ASP A 175 -3.39 7.67 29.53
C ASP A 175 -3.05 6.27 28.99
N ALA A 176 -1.84 5.77 29.25
CA ALA A 176 -1.36 4.49 28.73
C ALA A 176 -2.19 3.29 29.23
N SER A 177 -2.98 3.44 30.31
CA SER A 177 -3.95 2.44 30.75
C SER A 177 -5.21 2.36 29.85
N ALA A 178 -5.37 3.32 28.93
CA ALA A 178 -6.53 3.48 28.06
C ALA A 178 -6.52 2.59 26.82
N VAL A 179 -5.60 1.62 26.68
CA VAL A 179 -5.75 0.56 25.64
C VAL A 179 -7.14 -0.06 25.68
N GLY A 180 -7.78 -0.10 26.85
CA GLY A 180 -9.11 -0.62 27.10
C GLY A 180 -10.22 -0.16 26.15
N ASP A 181 -10.18 1.07 25.63
CA ASP A 181 -11.29 1.67 24.86
C ASP A 181 -11.27 1.35 23.33
N ILE A 182 -10.12 0.89 22.81
CA ILE A 182 -9.90 0.49 21.41
C ILE A 182 -9.84 -1.04 21.24
N ASP A 183 -10.06 -1.55 20.02
CA ASP A 183 -9.94 -3.00 19.73
C ASP A 183 -8.51 -3.38 19.26
N GLY A 184 -7.72 -2.40 18.86
CA GLY A 184 -6.34 -2.54 18.45
C GLY A 184 -5.69 -1.18 18.21
N SER A 185 -4.45 -1.18 17.74
CA SER A 185 -3.82 0.05 17.24
C SER A 185 -2.96 -0.21 15.99
N PHE A 186 -2.89 0.80 15.14
CA PHE A 186 -2.09 0.87 13.94
C PHE A 186 -0.79 1.63 14.22
N ASN A 187 0.34 1.04 13.86
CA ASN A 187 1.64 1.70 13.91
C ASN A 187 1.96 2.36 12.56
N TRP A 188 2.25 3.67 12.54
CA TRP A 188 2.62 4.42 11.33
C TRP A 188 4.11 4.36 10.99
N ILE A 189 4.95 3.83 11.88
CA ILE A 189 6.42 3.90 11.77
C ILE A 189 6.90 2.81 10.82
N GLY A 190 6.68 3.05 9.52
CA GLY A 190 7.04 2.17 8.41
C GLY A 190 8.50 2.28 7.99
N TRP A 191 9.25 3.25 8.51
CA TRP A 191 10.66 3.49 8.22
C TRP A 191 11.44 3.77 9.49
N ASP A 192 12.73 3.44 9.47
CA ASP A 192 13.64 3.80 10.54
C ASP A 192 13.72 5.32 10.67
N SER A 193 13.69 5.81 11.91
CA SER A 193 13.67 7.25 12.20
C SER A 193 14.47 7.57 13.46
N ASN A 194 14.68 8.84 13.75
CA ASN A 194 15.20 9.28 15.05
C ASN A 194 14.13 9.30 16.16
N GLY A 195 12.92 8.76 15.91
CA GLY A 195 11.78 8.82 16.83
C GLY A 195 11.05 10.17 16.86
N ALA A 196 11.47 11.15 16.05
CA ALA A 196 10.89 12.49 15.94
C ALA A 196 10.54 12.84 14.48
N ASN A 197 10.08 11.85 13.71
CA ASN A 197 9.66 11.99 12.31
C ASN A 197 10.76 12.59 11.40
N ARG A 198 12.02 12.18 11.64
CA ARG A 198 13.18 12.51 10.81
C ARG A 198 14.08 11.30 10.65
N ALA A 199 14.94 11.33 9.64
CA ALA A 199 15.91 10.26 9.41
C ALA A 199 16.75 9.98 10.66
N PRO A 200 17.20 8.73 10.87
CA PRO A 200 18.06 8.38 11.99
C PRO A 200 19.31 9.28 12.10
N THR A 201 19.74 9.52 13.32
CA THR A 201 21.02 10.19 13.63
C THR A 201 21.95 9.23 14.35
N ALA A 202 23.21 9.62 14.56
CA ALA A 202 24.16 8.82 15.33
C ALA A 202 23.67 8.56 16.78
N ASP A 203 22.90 9.49 17.35
CA ASP A 203 22.44 9.44 18.74
C ASP A 203 21.04 8.80 18.88
N ALA A 204 20.27 8.73 17.79
CA ALA A 204 18.90 8.25 17.81
C ALA A 204 18.56 7.48 16.53
N ASN A 205 18.32 6.18 16.68
CA ASN A 205 17.78 5.32 15.66
C ASN A 205 16.70 4.42 16.29
N VAL A 206 15.50 4.51 15.76
CA VAL A 206 14.38 3.65 16.13
C VAL A 206 13.92 2.94 14.89
N THR A 207 14.06 1.61 14.89
CA THR A 207 13.69 0.79 13.74
C THR A 207 12.20 0.51 13.73
N THR A 208 11.66 0.15 12.57
CA THR A 208 10.28 -0.36 12.47
C THR A 208 10.05 -1.55 13.42
N SER A 209 11.03 -2.45 13.54
CA SER A 209 10.95 -3.63 14.40
C SER A 209 10.94 -3.32 15.91
N ASP A 210 11.63 -2.26 16.34
CA ASP A 210 11.60 -1.81 17.73
C ASP A 210 10.19 -1.35 18.15
N PHE A 211 9.46 -0.74 17.22
CA PHE A 211 8.07 -0.35 17.47
C PHE A 211 7.10 -1.52 17.44
N ASP A 212 7.32 -2.56 16.63
CA ASP A 212 6.49 -3.77 16.68
C ASP A 212 6.47 -4.35 18.11
N ALA A 213 7.62 -4.45 18.77
CA ALA A 213 7.73 -4.96 20.14
C ALA A 213 6.97 -4.07 21.13
N LYS A 214 7.16 -2.74 21.06
CA LYS A 214 6.47 -1.80 21.95
C LYS A 214 4.95 -1.83 21.78
N TYR A 215 4.46 -1.88 20.54
CA TYR A 215 3.03 -1.95 20.26
C TYR A 215 2.44 -3.28 20.74
N THR A 216 3.09 -4.41 20.44
CA THR A 216 2.58 -5.73 20.83
C THR A 216 2.54 -5.92 22.35
N GLU A 217 3.54 -5.42 23.07
CA GLU A 217 3.54 -5.39 24.54
C GLU A 217 2.41 -4.51 25.09
N TRP A 218 2.33 -3.27 24.61
CA TRP A 218 1.33 -2.29 25.05
C TRP A 218 -0.11 -2.75 24.78
N LEU A 219 -0.35 -3.34 23.61
CA LEU A 219 -1.68 -3.82 23.20
C LEU A 219 -2.14 -5.05 24.00
N ALA A 220 -1.24 -5.75 24.69
CA ALA A 220 -1.56 -6.87 25.58
C ALA A 220 -2.53 -7.90 24.96
N GLY A 221 -2.31 -8.27 23.70
CA GLY A 221 -3.11 -9.25 22.95
C GLY A 221 -4.25 -8.67 22.11
N LYS A 222 -4.49 -7.35 22.16
CA LYS A 222 -5.36 -6.65 21.19
C LYS A 222 -4.74 -6.62 19.80
N THR A 223 -5.53 -6.20 18.82
CA THR A 223 -5.09 -6.19 17.41
C THR A 223 -3.92 -5.25 17.21
N TYR A 224 -2.81 -5.79 16.71
CA TYR A 224 -1.73 -5.01 16.16
C TYR A 224 -1.86 -4.96 14.63
N MET A 225 -1.96 -3.76 14.08
CA MET A 225 -1.88 -3.51 12.65
C MET A 225 -0.48 -2.98 12.32
N ALA A 226 0.32 -3.84 11.68
CA ALA A 226 1.72 -3.56 11.40
C ALA A 226 1.87 -2.72 10.11
N PRO A 227 2.76 -1.72 10.10
CA PRO A 227 3.07 -0.95 8.89
C PRO A 227 4.01 -1.72 7.98
N VAL A 228 3.81 -1.54 6.68
CA VAL A 228 4.72 -1.99 5.63
C VAL A 228 4.83 -0.89 4.59
N SER A 229 6.03 -0.35 4.38
CA SER A 229 6.28 0.72 3.40
C SER A 229 7.63 0.55 2.69
N PRO A 230 7.75 0.88 1.39
CA PRO A 230 8.99 0.63 0.66
C PRO A 230 10.03 1.76 0.78
N TRP A 231 9.59 3.01 0.62
CA TRP A 231 10.43 4.18 0.43
C TRP A 231 9.76 5.40 1.05
N PHE A 232 10.46 6.50 1.25
CA PHE A 232 9.84 7.78 1.58
C PHE A 232 10.75 8.89 1.12
N PHE A 233 10.22 9.78 0.28
CA PHE A 233 10.91 10.99 -0.13
C PHE A 233 9.88 12.08 -0.43
N THR A 234 10.18 13.28 0.01
CA THR A 234 9.34 14.44 -0.25
C THR A 234 10.20 15.69 -0.39
N ASN A 235 9.79 16.62 -1.24
CA ASN A 235 10.53 17.86 -1.49
C ASN A 235 9.59 19.06 -1.69
N PHE A 236 8.59 19.18 -0.81
CA PHE A 236 7.78 20.38 -0.69
C PHE A 236 8.56 21.51 0.01
N ALA A 237 8.16 22.76 -0.22
CA ALA A 237 8.78 23.92 0.43
C ALA A 237 8.72 23.87 1.97
N SER A 238 7.67 23.25 2.54
CA SER A 238 7.47 23.09 3.98
C SER A 238 7.95 21.73 4.53
N LYS A 239 8.26 20.78 3.65
CA LYS A 239 8.51 19.37 3.98
C LYS A 239 9.48 18.76 2.96
N ALA A 240 10.75 18.67 3.34
CA ALA A 240 11.82 18.19 2.49
C ALA A 240 12.78 17.29 3.28
N TRP A 241 12.61 15.97 3.16
CA TRP A 241 13.49 14.96 3.76
C TRP A 241 13.28 13.58 3.11
N VAL A 242 14.18 12.65 3.41
CA VAL A 242 14.12 11.25 2.98
C VAL A 242 14.33 10.35 4.20
N PHE A 243 13.61 9.23 4.30
CA PHE A 243 13.90 8.18 5.29
C PHE A 243 14.74 7.06 4.66
N PRO A 244 15.44 6.24 5.47
CA PRO A 244 16.12 5.06 4.98
C PRO A 244 15.12 4.08 4.34
N GLY A 245 15.25 3.84 3.03
CA GLY A 245 14.37 2.94 2.28
C GLY A 245 15.07 1.76 1.60
N ASP A 246 16.38 1.82 1.39
CA ASP A 246 17.24 0.88 0.64
C ASP A 246 16.64 -0.53 0.39
N LEU A 247 16.92 -1.52 1.26
CA LEU A 247 16.32 -2.87 1.21
C LEU A 247 15.16 -3.05 2.19
N LEU A 248 14.56 -1.94 2.65
CA LEU A 248 13.52 -1.95 3.68
C LEU A 248 12.33 -2.80 3.25
N TRP A 249 11.81 -2.61 2.04
CA TRP A 249 10.66 -3.37 1.53
C TRP A 249 10.86 -4.89 1.61
N PHE A 250 12.02 -5.38 1.19
CA PHE A 250 12.35 -6.80 1.24
C PHE A 250 12.49 -7.32 2.67
N ARG A 251 13.27 -6.62 3.50
CA ARG A 251 13.48 -7.02 4.89
C ARG A 251 12.16 -7.03 5.66
N ARG A 252 11.36 -5.98 5.49
CA ARG A 252 10.09 -5.80 6.18
C ARG A 252 9.09 -6.89 5.86
N TRP A 253 8.96 -7.29 4.60
CA TRP A 253 8.06 -8.40 4.26
C TRP A 253 8.50 -9.74 4.89
N ASN A 254 9.81 -9.99 5.03
CA ASN A 254 10.30 -11.17 5.74
C ASN A 254 10.05 -11.07 7.26
N GLU A 255 10.25 -9.90 7.86
CA GLU A 255 9.89 -9.64 9.26
C GLU A 255 8.40 -9.85 9.51
N ILE A 256 7.53 -9.39 8.60
CA ILE A 256 6.08 -9.56 8.70
C ILE A 256 5.69 -11.04 8.68
N LEU A 257 6.32 -11.86 7.84
CA LEU A 257 6.09 -13.30 7.88
C LEU A 257 6.51 -13.87 9.23
N ALA A 258 7.64 -13.44 9.79
CA ALA A 258 8.11 -13.88 11.11
C ALA A 258 7.20 -13.42 12.26
N LEU A 259 6.82 -12.14 12.28
CA LEU A 259 5.97 -11.51 13.28
C LEU A 259 4.53 -12.03 13.24
N ALA A 260 4.00 -12.26 12.03
CA ALA A 260 2.62 -12.67 11.77
C ALA A 260 1.57 -11.83 12.55
N PRO A 261 1.56 -10.49 12.38
CA PRO A 261 0.59 -9.60 13.05
C PRO A 261 -0.84 -9.95 12.65
N GLN A 262 -1.86 -9.53 13.42
CA GLN A 262 -3.26 -9.77 13.05
C GLN A 262 -3.65 -9.02 11.78
N MET A 263 -3.12 -7.81 11.59
CA MET A 263 -3.41 -6.97 10.44
C MET A 263 -2.13 -6.32 9.89
N ILE A 264 -2.16 -5.99 8.61
CA ILE A 264 -1.13 -5.20 7.93
C ILE A 264 -1.81 -4.01 7.29
N GLU A 265 -1.17 -2.85 7.36
CA GLU A 265 -1.48 -1.72 6.47
C GLU A 265 -0.25 -1.36 5.65
N ILE A 266 -0.41 -1.40 4.33
CA ILE A 266 0.60 -0.91 3.38
C ILE A 266 0.49 0.61 3.31
N ILE A 267 1.60 1.29 3.62
CA ILE A 267 1.71 2.75 3.61
C ILE A 267 2.56 3.11 2.37
N THR A 268 1.99 3.51 1.24
CA THR A 268 0.56 3.72 0.96
C THR A 268 0.20 3.19 -0.43
N TRP A 269 -1.08 3.26 -0.80
CA TRP A 269 -1.53 3.00 -2.16
C TRP A 269 -1.19 4.14 -3.12
N ASN A 270 -1.44 5.40 -2.74
CA ASN A 270 -1.43 6.55 -3.65
C ASN A 270 -0.86 7.85 -3.06
N ASP A 271 -0.07 7.80 -2.00
CA ASP A 271 0.59 9.03 -1.50
C ASP A 271 1.83 9.35 -2.35
N TYR A 272 1.59 10.14 -3.39
CA TYR A 272 2.60 10.59 -4.34
C TYR A 272 3.54 11.65 -3.74
N GLY A 273 3.00 12.57 -2.92
CA GLY A 273 3.75 13.63 -2.25
C GLY A 273 4.90 13.13 -1.38
N GLU A 274 4.76 11.93 -0.83
CA GLU A 274 5.74 11.31 0.07
C GLU A 274 6.44 10.09 -0.56
N SER A 275 6.20 9.86 -1.85
CA SER A 275 6.91 8.87 -2.69
C SER A 275 6.84 7.42 -2.18
N HIS A 276 5.81 7.07 -1.42
CA HIS A 276 5.68 5.75 -0.82
C HIS A 276 4.47 4.96 -1.30
N TYR A 277 3.85 5.43 -2.38
CA TYR A 277 2.82 4.71 -3.10
C TYR A 277 3.35 3.39 -3.68
N VAL A 278 2.52 2.34 -3.65
CA VAL A 278 2.73 1.08 -4.39
C VAL A 278 1.65 0.82 -5.44
N GLY A 279 0.63 1.68 -5.50
CA GLY A 279 -0.48 1.59 -6.43
C GLY A 279 -0.13 2.10 -7.83
N SER A 280 -1.15 2.58 -8.54
CA SER A 280 -0.98 3.12 -9.89
C SER A 280 -0.04 4.32 -9.93
N ASP A 281 0.75 4.43 -10.99
CA ASP A 281 1.66 5.57 -11.26
C ASP A 281 0.89 6.90 -11.22
N SER A 282 1.49 7.93 -10.61
CA SER A 282 0.89 9.27 -10.50
C SER A 282 0.48 9.82 -11.86
N ALA A 283 1.28 9.60 -12.90
CA ALA A 283 1.00 10.08 -14.26
C ALA A 283 -0.26 9.45 -14.88
N THR A 284 -0.69 8.29 -14.39
CA THR A 284 -1.87 7.56 -14.90
C THR A 284 -3.07 7.62 -13.96
N SER A 285 -2.84 7.90 -12.68
CA SER A 285 -3.87 8.00 -11.67
C SER A 285 -4.62 9.32 -11.78
N LYS A 286 -5.95 9.27 -11.75
CA LYS A 286 -6.78 10.47 -11.69
C LYS A 286 -6.73 11.06 -10.27
N HIS A 287 -5.96 12.13 -10.11
CA HIS A 287 -5.73 12.81 -8.85
C HIS A 287 -5.48 14.31 -9.06
N THR A 288 -5.55 15.09 -7.98
CA THR A 288 -5.10 16.48 -7.95
C THR A 288 -3.60 16.50 -7.67
N ASP A 289 -2.83 17.13 -8.56
CA ASP A 289 -1.38 17.30 -8.38
C ASP A 289 -1.12 18.41 -7.34
N ASP A 290 -0.47 18.03 -6.24
CA ASP A 290 -0.03 18.92 -5.17
C ASP A 290 1.38 19.51 -5.41
N GLY A 291 1.94 19.27 -6.60
CA GLY A 291 3.31 19.62 -7.00
C GLY A 291 4.26 18.42 -6.96
N SER A 292 3.84 17.28 -6.42
CA SER A 292 4.64 16.06 -6.36
C SER A 292 4.92 15.43 -7.71
N SER A 293 4.21 15.83 -8.77
CA SER A 293 4.56 15.45 -10.15
C SER A 293 6.02 15.80 -10.52
N ALA A 294 6.64 16.78 -9.84
CA ALA A 294 8.05 17.15 -10.00
C ALA A 294 9.03 16.03 -9.63
N TRP A 295 8.64 15.06 -8.79
CA TRP A 295 9.48 13.91 -8.41
C TRP A 295 8.83 12.54 -8.61
N THR A 296 7.53 12.48 -8.95
CA THR A 296 6.81 11.21 -9.15
C THR A 296 6.56 10.87 -10.63
N ASN A 297 6.48 11.85 -11.52
CA ASN A 297 6.28 11.56 -12.95
C ASN A 297 7.46 10.76 -13.52
N GLY A 298 7.17 9.58 -14.06
CA GLY A 298 8.20 8.68 -14.60
C GLY A 298 8.90 7.81 -13.55
N PHE A 299 8.38 7.78 -12.31
CA PHE A 299 8.84 6.92 -11.23
C PHE A 299 7.78 5.86 -10.92
N PRO A 300 7.71 4.76 -11.70
CA PRO A 300 6.79 3.67 -11.42
C PRO A 300 7.22 2.94 -10.14
N HIS A 301 6.25 2.55 -9.30
CA HIS A 301 6.45 1.81 -8.06
C HIS A 301 5.70 0.46 -8.03
N ASP A 302 5.01 0.10 -9.11
CA ASP A 302 4.20 -1.12 -9.21
C ASP A 302 5.03 -2.42 -9.07
N GLY A 303 6.33 -2.37 -9.38
CA GLY A 303 7.26 -3.45 -9.10
C GLY A 303 7.33 -3.85 -7.62
N TRP A 304 7.20 -2.90 -6.69
CA TRP A 304 7.12 -3.22 -5.26
C TRP A 304 5.82 -3.93 -4.90
N LEU A 305 4.69 -3.58 -5.54
CA LEU A 305 3.45 -4.31 -5.37
C LEU A 305 3.56 -5.73 -5.92
N GLU A 306 4.14 -5.92 -7.11
CA GLU A 306 4.41 -7.26 -7.67
C GLU A 306 5.29 -8.09 -6.73
N MET A 307 6.30 -7.48 -6.13
CA MET A 307 7.18 -8.16 -5.17
C MET A 307 6.42 -8.62 -3.92
N ALA A 308 5.46 -7.83 -3.42
CA ALA A 308 4.71 -8.11 -2.21
C ALA A 308 3.71 -9.25 -2.36
N GLN A 309 3.18 -9.51 -3.56
CA GLN A 309 2.14 -10.52 -3.82
C GLN A 309 2.43 -11.90 -3.19
N PRO A 310 3.59 -12.54 -3.42
CA PRO A 310 3.89 -13.84 -2.81
C PRO A 310 4.04 -13.77 -1.28
N TYR A 311 4.44 -12.62 -0.72
CA TYR A 311 4.48 -12.42 0.74
C TYR A 311 3.08 -12.24 1.33
N ILE A 312 2.21 -11.47 0.69
CA ILE A 312 0.81 -11.31 1.09
C ILE A 312 0.11 -12.68 1.09
N ALA A 313 0.33 -13.49 0.04
CA ALA A 313 -0.21 -14.84 -0.04
C ALA A 313 0.29 -15.74 1.11
N ALA A 314 1.60 -15.72 1.39
CA ALA A 314 2.19 -16.48 2.49
C ALA A 314 1.66 -16.04 3.86
N TYR A 315 1.58 -14.73 4.11
CA TYR A 315 1.05 -14.14 5.33
C TYR A 315 -0.39 -14.60 5.59
N LYS A 316 -1.26 -14.51 4.58
CA LYS A 316 -2.67 -14.91 4.69
C LYS A 316 -2.83 -16.42 4.93
N ALA A 317 -1.91 -17.22 4.40
CA ALA A 317 -1.84 -18.66 4.65
C ALA A 317 -1.19 -19.04 5.99
N GLY A 318 -0.69 -18.06 6.77
CA GLY A 318 0.06 -18.31 8.00
C GLY A 318 1.45 -18.95 7.76
N SER A 319 1.95 -18.91 6.53
CA SER A 319 3.25 -19.46 6.15
C SER A 319 4.39 -18.50 6.49
N LYS A 320 5.54 -19.05 6.86
CA LYS A 320 6.80 -18.31 7.05
C LYS A 320 7.66 -18.26 5.77
N ALA A 321 7.25 -18.97 4.72
CA ALA A 321 7.96 -19.04 3.46
C ALA A 321 7.02 -18.69 2.30
N ILE A 322 7.56 -17.99 1.31
CA ILE A 322 6.82 -17.65 0.09
C ILE A 322 6.88 -18.79 -0.94
N THR A 323 5.91 -18.81 -1.85
CA THR A 323 5.98 -19.60 -3.08
C THR A 323 6.07 -18.65 -4.27
N VAL A 324 7.05 -18.86 -5.14
CA VAL A 324 7.23 -18.09 -6.36
C VAL A 324 6.63 -18.87 -7.53
N SER A 325 5.71 -18.24 -8.27
CA SER A 325 5.05 -18.84 -9.44
C SER A 325 5.61 -18.37 -10.79
N GLU A 326 6.41 -17.31 -10.79
CA GLU A 326 7.00 -16.69 -11.98
C GLU A 326 8.38 -16.13 -11.61
N ASP A 327 9.40 -16.49 -12.40
CA ASP A 327 10.72 -15.89 -12.24
C ASP A 327 10.69 -14.38 -12.58
N LYS A 328 11.14 -13.54 -11.66
CA LYS A 328 11.32 -12.10 -11.90
C LYS A 328 12.44 -11.51 -11.06
N LEU A 329 13.00 -10.41 -11.55
CA LEU A 329 13.88 -9.53 -10.79
C LEU A 329 13.15 -8.20 -10.61
N VAL A 330 12.87 -7.83 -9.36
CA VAL A 330 12.36 -6.50 -9.01
C VAL A 330 13.55 -5.67 -8.59
N TYR A 331 13.72 -4.50 -9.19
CA TYR A 331 14.88 -3.65 -8.96
C TYR A 331 14.48 -2.21 -8.71
N TRP A 332 15.30 -1.49 -7.96
CA TRP A 332 15.11 -0.06 -7.75
C TRP A 332 16.41 0.67 -7.46
N TYR A 333 16.41 1.96 -7.76
CA TYR A 333 17.54 2.86 -7.56
C TYR A 333 17.09 4.32 -7.62
N ARG A 334 17.89 5.22 -7.03
CA ARG A 334 17.74 6.66 -7.23
C ARG A 334 18.22 7.09 -8.61
N PRO A 335 17.69 8.18 -9.19
CA PRO A 335 18.11 8.67 -10.51
C PRO A 335 19.53 9.24 -10.50
N THR A 336 20.08 9.53 -9.32
CA THR A 336 21.34 10.23 -9.14
C THR A 336 22.10 9.75 -7.90
N PRO A 337 23.44 9.75 -7.93
CA PRO A 337 24.27 9.58 -6.74
C PRO A 337 24.03 10.72 -5.74
N LYS A 338 24.09 10.44 -4.43
CA LYS A 338 23.83 11.47 -3.40
C LYS A 338 24.72 12.68 -3.54
N ALA A 339 26.00 12.47 -3.85
CA ALA A 339 26.99 13.53 -3.97
C ALA A 339 26.60 14.58 -5.03
N ALA A 340 25.82 14.20 -6.04
CA ALA A 340 25.30 15.10 -7.07
C ALA A 340 24.13 15.98 -6.60
N CYS A 341 23.45 15.61 -5.51
CA CYS A 341 22.28 16.32 -4.98
C CYS A 341 22.63 17.40 -3.95
N GLY A 342 23.87 17.43 -3.46
CA GLY A 342 24.26 18.31 -2.35
C GLY A 342 23.59 17.90 -1.04
N ALA A 343 23.44 18.87 -0.13
CA ALA A 343 22.87 18.63 1.19
C ALA A 343 21.34 18.48 1.12
N PHE A 344 20.81 17.42 1.72
CA PHE A 344 19.38 17.19 1.86
C PHE A 344 19.12 16.35 3.13
N ASP A 345 18.07 16.67 3.89
CA ASP A 345 17.82 16.01 5.17
C ASP A 345 17.56 14.51 5.00
N GLY A 346 18.34 13.68 5.72
CA GLY A 346 18.32 12.22 5.64
C GLY A 346 19.10 11.61 4.47
N ILE A 347 19.64 12.39 3.54
CA ILE A 347 20.32 11.85 2.35
C ILE A 347 21.46 10.89 2.70
N ASP A 348 22.20 11.18 3.77
CA ASP A 348 23.34 10.38 4.22
C ASP A 348 22.96 8.97 4.67
N THR A 349 21.68 8.71 4.94
CA THR A 349 21.20 7.38 5.34
C THR A 349 21.04 6.37 4.20
N LEU A 350 20.99 6.83 2.94
CA LEU A 350 20.76 5.93 1.80
C LEU A 350 22.06 5.26 1.34
N GLN A 351 22.02 4.33 0.39
CA GLN A 351 23.24 3.86 -0.29
C GLN A 351 23.22 4.28 -1.76
N ASP A 352 24.38 4.60 -2.34
CA ASP A 352 24.56 4.76 -3.79
C ASP A 352 24.67 3.35 -4.41
N ALA A 353 23.52 2.68 -4.50
CA ALA A 353 23.42 1.31 -5.00
C ALA A 353 22.19 1.12 -5.89
N VAL A 354 22.28 0.10 -6.75
CA VAL A 354 21.15 -0.52 -7.43
C VAL A 354 20.77 -1.77 -6.65
N PHE A 355 19.53 -1.80 -6.18
CA PHE A 355 18.99 -2.92 -5.40
C PHE A 355 18.21 -3.86 -6.31
N VAL A 356 18.35 -5.17 -6.09
CA VAL A 356 17.62 -6.20 -6.85
C VAL A 356 17.15 -7.30 -5.92
N VAL A 357 15.86 -7.62 -5.99
CA VAL A 357 15.27 -8.82 -5.39
C VAL A 357 14.94 -9.80 -6.49
N ALA A 358 15.59 -10.96 -6.44
CA ALA A 358 15.25 -12.09 -7.29
C ALA A 358 14.13 -12.89 -6.63
N LEU A 359 13.03 -13.10 -7.35
CA LEU A 359 11.95 -14.02 -7.01
C LEU A 359 12.01 -15.17 -8.02
N LEU A 360 12.55 -16.32 -7.62
CA LEU A 360 12.84 -17.43 -8.53
C LEU A 360 12.10 -18.72 -8.17
N GLN A 361 11.58 -19.42 -9.18
CA GLN A 361 10.98 -20.76 -9.04
C GLN A 361 12.04 -21.84 -8.79
N SER A 362 13.24 -21.63 -9.33
CA SER A 362 14.40 -22.50 -9.16
C SER A 362 15.68 -21.66 -9.15
N ALA A 363 16.76 -22.18 -8.57
CA ALA A 363 18.01 -21.44 -8.50
C ALA A 363 18.52 -21.02 -9.90
N GLY A 364 19.22 -19.90 -9.96
CA GLY A 364 19.80 -19.36 -11.19
C GLY A 364 20.85 -18.30 -10.91
N THR A 365 21.46 -17.79 -11.96
CA THR A 365 22.53 -16.80 -11.88
C THR A 365 21.98 -15.44 -12.32
N VAL A 366 21.99 -14.49 -11.39
CA VAL A 366 21.53 -13.11 -11.60
C VAL A 366 22.71 -12.23 -11.96
N THR A 367 22.63 -11.51 -13.07
CA THR A 367 23.64 -10.54 -13.49
C THR A 367 23.02 -9.15 -13.49
N VAL A 368 23.70 -8.20 -12.86
CA VAL A 368 23.29 -6.80 -12.77
C VAL A 368 24.44 -5.94 -13.26
N THR A 369 24.16 -5.06 -14.22
CA THR A 369 25.09 -4.03 -14.67
C THR A 369 24.54 -2.66 -14.31
N SER A 370 25.32 -1.88 -13.60
CA SER A 370 25.06 -0.48 -13.27
C SER A 370 26.12 0.42 -13.88
N GLY A 371 25.80 1.10 -14.98
CA GLY A 371 26.78 1.83 -15.76
C GLY A 371 27.93 0.93 -16.21
N GLY A 372 29.14 1.17 -15.70
CA GLY A 372 30.32 0.33 -15.95
C GLY A 372 30.49 -0.85 -14.98
N ASN A 373 29.70 -0.94 -13.91
CA ASN A 373 29.86 -1.93 -12.85
C ASN A 373 29.00 -3.16 -13.14
N THR A 374 29.61 -4.33 -13.36
CA THR A 374 28.86 -5.60 -13.52
C THR A 374 29.15 -6.54 -12.36
N LYS A 375 28.10 -7.13 -11.79
CA LYS A 375 28.18 -8.18 -10.76
C LYS A 375 27.26 -9.33 -11.12
N THR A 376 27.65 -10.52 -10.68
CA THR A 376 26.90 -11.75 -10.86
C THR A 376 26.74 -12.44 -9.52
N PHE A 377 25.55 -12.99 -9.27
CA PHE A 377 25.17 -13.63 -8.02
C PHE A 377 24.48 -14.96 -8.30
N ASP A 378 24.80 -15.98 -7.52
CA ASP A 378 23.99 -17.20 -7.47
C ASP A 378 22.78 -16.97 -6.57
N ALA A 379 21.59 -17.08 -7.15
CA ALA A 379 20.32 -16.86 -6.49
C ALA A 379 19.56 -18.17 -6.28
N PRO A 380 19.14 -18.48 -5.04
CA PRO A 380 18.37 -19.69 -4.76
C PRO A 380 16.94 -19.55 -5.31
N ALA A 381 16.19 -20.66 -5.28
CA ALA A 381 14.74 -20.60 -5.38
C ALA A 381 14.16 -19.82 -4.19
N GLY A 382 13.02 -19.15 -4.39
CA GLY A 382 12.42 -18.25 -3.41
C GLY A 382 12.84 -16.80 -3.65
N ALA A 383 12.96 -16.02 -2.57
CA ALA A 383 13.37 -14.62 -2.64
C ALA A 383 14.78 -14.41 -2.10
N SER A 384 15.57 -13.60 -2.80
CA SER A 384 16.92 -13.19 -2.36
C SER A 384 17.22 -11.78 -2.84
N ALA A 385 17.84 -10.96 -1.97
CA ALA A 385 18.20 -9.58 -2.27
C ALA A 385 19.69 -9.41 -2.53
N TYR A 386 20.02 -8.50 -3.44
CA TYR A 386 21.37 -8.15 -3.86
C TYR A 386 21.49 -6.64 -4.04
N GLN A 387 22.72 -6.15 -4.00
CA GLN A 387 23.05 -4.76 -4.32
C GLN A 387 24.31 -4.68 -5.18
N VAL A 388 24.35 -3.69 -6.06
CA VAL A 388 25.52 -3.34 -6.87
C VAL A 388 25.80 -1.85 -6.72
N ASP A 389 27.08 -1.49 -6.59
CA ASP A 389 27.49 -0.08 -6.52
C ASP A 389 26.97 0.70 -7.73
N MET A 390 26.31 1.82 -7.44
CA MET A 390 25.69 2.67 -8.44
C MET A 390 26.73 3.21 -9.43
N GLY A 391 26.47 3.01 -10.71
CA GLY A 391 27.20 3.59 -11.82
C GLY A 391 26.28 4.40 -12.73
N THR A 392 26.75 5.58 -13.12
CA THR A 392 26.10 6.45 -14.12
C THR A 392 25.89 5.71 -15.45
N GLY A 393 24.73 5.93 -16.07
CA GLY A 393 24.31 5.35 -17.34
C GLY A 393 23.22 4.28 -17.18
N LYS A 394 23.26 3.28 -18.06
CA LYS A 394 22.23 2.24 -18.15
C LYS A 394 22.32 1.22 -17.03
N GLN A 395 21.15 0.73 -16.63
CA GLN A 395 20.98 -0.33 -15.65
C GLN A 395 20.42 -1.55 -16.37
N THR A 396 21.10 -2.70 -16.33
CA THR A 396 20.62 -3.95 -16.94
C THR A 396 20.57 -5.08 -15.94
N PHE A 397 19.61 -5.98 -16.17
CA PHE A 397 19.27 -7.07 -15.26
C PHE A 397 19.04 -8.32 -16.09
N ALA A 398 19.65 -9.44 -15.70
CA ALA A 398 19.51 -10.70 -16.40
C ALA A 398 19.47 -11.88 -15.43
N LEU A 399 18.71 -12.91 -15.82
CA LEU A 399 18.69 -14.21 -15.17
C LEU A 399 19.14 -15.26 -16.19
N SER A 400 20.07 -16.13 -15.78
CA SER A 400 20.52 -17.27 -16.58
C SER A 400 20.54 -18.57 -15.77
N ARG A 401 20.48 -19.72 -16.45
CA ARG A 401 20.60 -21.05 -15.84
C ARG A 401 21.40 -21.96 -16.75
N GLY A 402 22.42 -22.64 -16.20
CA GLY A 402 23.28 -23.52 -16.98
C GLY A 402 23.96 -22.84 -18.18
N GLY A 403 24.21 -21.53 -18.08
CA GLY A 403 24.79 -20.71 -19.15
C GLY A 403 23.82 -20.24 -20.24
N ALA A 404 22.53 -20.57 -20.15
CA ALA A 404 21.49 -20.07 -21.05
C ALA A 404 20.71 -18.92 -20.40
N ASP A 405 20.44 -17.87 -21.18
CA ASP A 405 19.61 -16.74 -20.74
C ASP A 405 18.15 -17.21 -20.54
N VAL A 406 17.57 -16.83 -19.40
CA VAL A 406 16.14 -17.00 -19.11
C VAL A 406 15.39 -15.74 -19.54
N PHE A 407 15.87 -14.58 -19.10
CA PHE A 407 15.42 -13.26 -19.58
C PHE A 407 16.46 -12.19 -19.26
N SER A 408 16.34 -11.04 -19.93
CA SER A 408 17.06 -9.82 -19.60
C SER A 408 16.19 -8.58 -19.82
N ALA A 409 16.52 -7.49 -19.12
CA ALA A 409 15.87 -6.20 -19.26
C ALA A 409 16.88 -5.06 -19.04
N THR A 410 16.55 -3.90 -19.59
CA THR A 410 17.24 -2.63 -19.34
C THR A 410 16.24 -1.69 -18.69
N GLY A 411 16.62 -1.07 -17.56
CA GLY A 411 15.81 -0.04 -16.91
C GLY A 411 15.59 1.15 -17.84
N SER A 412 14.38 1.73 -17.82
CA SER A 412 14.04 2.86 -18.70
C SER A 412 14.60 4.20 -18.22
N LEU A 413 15.03 4.29 -16.96
CA LEU A 413 15.68 5.47 -16.41
C LEU A 413 17.19 5.23 -16.23
N GLU A 414 18.02 5.98 -16.95
CA GLU A 414 19.46 5.96 -16.71
C GLU A 414 19.81 6.76 -15.46
N ILE A 415 20.83 6.31 -14.72
CA ILE A 415 21.38 7.07 -13.60
C ILE A 415 22.24 8.18 -14.17
N SER A 416 22.06 9.40 -13.69
CA SER A 416 22.81 10.58 -14.15
C SER A 416 23.45 11.34 -12.98
N GLU A 417 24.31 12.30 -13.28
CA GLU A 417 24.87 13.22 -12.27
C GLU A 417 24.04 14.50 -12.13
N ASN A 418 22.86 14.59 -12.75
CA ASN A 418 22.01 15.77 -12.67
C ASN A 418 20.89 15.58 -11.62
N CYS A 419 21.08 16.15 -10.44
CA CYS A 419 20.09 16.14 -9.36
C CYS A 419 19.39 17.50 -9.18
N SER A 420 18.99 18.12 -10.30
CA SER A 420 18.24 19.38 -10.30
C SER A 420 16.92 19.25 -11.08
N PRO A 421 15.75 19.41 -10.42
CA PRO A 421 15.59 19.58 -8.97
C PRO A 421 16.02 18.32 -8.18
N VAL A 422 16.25 18.46 -6.87
CA VAL A 422 16.58 17.31 -6.02
C VAL A 422 15.42 16.31 -6.06
N ASN A 423 15.72 15.10 -6.51
CA ASN A 423 14.79 13.99 -6.54
C ASN A 423 15.48 12.73 -6.00
N LEU A 424 15.10 12.31 -4.80
CA LEU A 424 15.56 11.09 -4.16
C LEU A 424 14.46 10.01 -4.13
N ASN A 425 13.42 10.17 -4.95
CA ASN A 425 12.47 9.10 -5.22
C ASN A 425 13.19 7.93 -5.92
N ALA A 426 12.68 6.71 -5.72
CA ALA A 426 13.26 5.52 -6.32
C ALA A 426 12.53 5.17 -7.62
N PHE A 427 13.28 4.95 -8.69
CA PHE A 427 12.72 4.30 -9.87
C PHE A 427 12.63 2.81 -9.60
N VAL A 428 11.46 2.18 -9.83
CA VAL A 428 11.26 0.74 -9.60
C VAL A 428 10.89 0.06 -10.91
N GLY A 429 11.49 -1.09 -11.18
CA GLY A 429 11.17 -1.87 -12.37
C GLY A 429 11.16 -3.37 -12.11
N VAL A 430 10.64 -4.10 -13.10
CA VAL A 430 10.55 -5.56 -13.08
C VAL A 430 11.13 -6.13 -14.37
N ALA A 431 12.08 -7.05 -14.25
CA ALA A 431 12.58 -7.87 -15.34
C ALA A 431 11.97 -9.27 -15.24
N LYS A 432 11.26 -9.73 -16.29
CA LYS A 432 10.64 -11.06 -16.34
C LYS A 432 10.43 -11.52 -17.79
N GLY A 433 10.38 -12.84 -18.00
CA GLY A 433 10.16 -13.43 -19.33
C GLY A 433 8.73 -13.17 -19.83
N ASN A 434 8.60 -12.43 -20.93
CA ASN A 434 7.39 -11.90 -21.60
C ASN A 434 7.06 -10.41 -21.41
N ALA A 435 7.92 -9.60 -20.78
CA ALA A 435 7.82 -8.16 -20.94
C ALA A 435 8.32 -7.76 -22.33
N ALA A 436 7.43 -7.78 -23.33
CA ALA A 436 7.64 -6.98 -24.52
C ALA A 436 7.94 -5.55 -24.07
N VAL A 437 9.10 -5.02 -24.45
CA VAL A 437 9.55 -3.65 -24.21
C VAL A 437 8.36 -2.72 -24.49
N ARG A 438 7.71 -2.21 -23.43
CA ARG A 438 6.77 -1.10 -23.58
C ARG A 438 7.66 0.11 -23.88
N LYS A 439 7.64 0.52 -25.14
CA LYS A 439 8.25 1.75 -25.61
C LYS A 439 7.59 2.97 -25.00
#